data_AF-A0A7X0C8S9-F1
#
_entry.id   AF-A0A7X0C8S9-F1
#
_cell.length_a   1.000
_cell.length_b   1.000
_cell.length_c   1.000
_cell.angle_alpha   90.00
_cell.angle_beta   90.00
_cell.angle_gamma   90.00
#
_symmetry.space_group_name_H-M   'P 1'
#
loop_
_entity.id
_entity.type
_entity.pdbx_description
1 polymer ?
#
loop_
_entity_poly.entity_id
_entity_poly.type
_entity_poly.pdbx_seq_one_letter_code
_entity_poly.pdbx_strand_id
1 'polypeptide(L)'
;MADRMHDFTQVNFAQMQAAQEGLLKVVTELDRVTDQLYKDVAATLAGAWYDDETGAGAKSEFDRARTLWDAQEKEMGNQLTQAAQAVGLANQNYMNAERAARNLWADPGR
;
A
#
# COMPACT_ATOMS: atom_id res chain seq x y z
N MET A 1 10.45 -32.81 -11.28
CA MET A 1 9.17 -32.08 -11.12
C MET A 1 9.24 -30.97 -10.07
N ALA A 2 10.01 -31.14 -8.98
CA ALA A 2 10.20 -30.10 -7.94
C ALA A 2 10.80 -28.77 -8.45
N ASP A 3 11.73 -28.83 -9.41
CA ASP A 3 12.44 -27.66 -9.96
C ASP A 3 11.49 -26.63 -10.61
N ARG A 4 10.45 -27.10 -11.31
CA ARG A 4 9.45 -26.22 -11.94
C ARG A 4 8.56 -25.51 -10.90
N MET A 5 8.13 -26.19 -9.84
CA MET A 5 7.34 -25.56 -8.77
C MET A 5 8.13 -24.45 -8.05
N HIS A 6 9.45 -24.59 -7.99
CA HIS A 6 10.33 -23.59 -7.39
C HIS A 6 10.34 -22.29 -8.17
N ASP A 7 10.52 -22.41 -9.49
CA ASP A 7 10.52 -21.29 -10.41
C ASP A 7 9.17 -20.56 -10.38
N PHE A 8 8.05 -21.30 -10.36
CA PHE A 8 6.72 -20.71 -10.24
C PHE A 8 6.51 -19.98 -8.91
N THR A 9 6.97 -20.55 -7.79
CA THR A 9 6.78 -19.95 -6.46
C THR A 9 7.61 -18.66 -6.30
N GLN A 10 8.88 -18.68 -6.74
CA GLN A 10 9.74 -17.50 -6.69
C GLN A 10 9.23 -16.38 -7.59
N VAL A 11 8.79 -16.71 -8.81
CA VAL A 11 8.17 -15.76 -9.74
C VAL A 11 6.88 -15.18 -9.13
N ASN A 12 6.06 -15.98 -8.45
CA ASN A 12 4.86 -15.49 -7.77
C ASN A 12 5.19 -14.50 -6.64
N PHE A 13 6.24 -14.73 -5.84
CA PHE A 13 6.67 -13.77 -4.81
C PHE A 13 7.19 -12.47 -5.41
N ALA A 14 7.98 -12.54 -6.49
CA ALA A 14 8.44 -11.34 -7.19
C ALA A 14 7.27 -10.51 -7.74
N GLN A 15 6.25 -11.17 -8.31
CA GLN A 15 5.04 -10.50 -8.78
C GLN A 15 4.23 -9.88 -7.63
N MET A 16 4.10 -10.57 -6.49
CA MET A 16 3.43 -10.01 -5.31
C MET A 16 4.13 -8.75 -4.78
N GLN A 17 5.46 -8.76 -4.72
CA GLN A 17 6.24 -7.59 -4.30
C GLN A 17 6.08 -6.42 -5.28
N ALA A 18 6.14 -6.68 -6.59
CA ALA A 18 5.92 -5.66 -7.61
C ALA A 18 4.49 -5.08 -7.58
N ALA A 19 3.48 -5.93 -7.37
CA ALA A 19 2.09 -5.50 -7.23
C ALA A 19 1.93 -4.58 -6.01
N GLN A 20 2.57 -4.91 -4.90
CA GLN A 20 2.53 -4.11 -3.67
C GLN A 20 3.20 -2.74 -3.85
N GLU A 21 4.36 -2.67 -4.49
CA GLU A 21 5.00 -1.39 -4.84
C GLU A 21 4.11 -0.55 -5.77
N GLY A 22 3.43 -1.20 -6.72
CA GLY A 22 2.44 -0.56 -7.59
C GLY A 22 1.28 0.04 -6.79
N LEU A 23 0.72 -0.72 -5.85
CA LEU A 23 -0.37 -0.25 -4.99
C LEU A 23 0.06 0.90 -4.08
N LEU A 24 1.29 0.88 -3.55
CA LEU A 24 1.81 1.99 -2.75
C LEU A 24 1.88 3.28 -3.56
N LYS A 25 2.36 3.20 -4.81
CA LYS A 25 2.38 4.35 -5.73
C LYS A 25 0.97 4.88 -6.00
N VAL A 26 -0.01 3.99 -6.16
CA VAL A 26 -1.42 4.40 -6.34
C VAL A 26 -1.94 5.16 -5.13
N VAL A 27 -1.65 4.68 -3.90
CA VAL A 27 -2.06 5.38 -2.67
C VAL A 27 -1.38 6.75 -2.55
N THR A 28 -0.09 6.85 -2.90
CA THR A 28 0.62 8.14 -2.91
C THR A 28 0.08 9.10 -3.98
N GLU A 29 -0.28 8.60 -5.16
CA GLU A 29 -0.92 9.44 -6.18
C GLU A 29 -2.33 9.87 -5.79
N LEU A 30 -3.07 9.04 -5.04
CA LEU A 30 -4.38 9.40 -4.50
C LEU A 30 -4.26 10.61 -3.57
N ASP A 31 -3.36 10.55 -2.58
CA ASP A 31 -3.03 11.65 -1.65
C ASP A 31 -2.68 12.94 -2.42
N ARG A 32 -1.81 12.83 -3.43
CA ARG A 32 -1.45 13.98 -4.27
C ARG A 32 -2.66 14.59 -4.99
N VAL A 33 -3.56 13.77 -5.51
CA VAL A 33 -4.73 14.21 -6.29
C VAL A 33 -5.81 14.79 -5.36
N THR A 34 -6.05 14.21 -4.20
CA THR A 34 -7.00 14.72 -3.20
C THR A 34 -6.53 16.08 -2.63
N ASP A 35 -5.23 16.23 -2.39
CA ASP A 35 -4.62 17.52 -2.01
C ASP A 35 -4.76 18.59 -3.11
N GLN A 36 -4.59 18.21 -4.37
CA GLN A 36 -4.77 19.13 -5.49
C GLN A 36 -6.23 19.52 -5.65
N LEU A 37 -7.16 18.55 -5.54
CA LEU A 37 -8.61 18.82 -5.57
C LEU A 37 -9.01 19.84 -4.50
N TYR A 38 -8.50 19.69 -3.27
CA TYR A 38 -8.76 20.65 -2.20
C TYR A 38 -8.32 22.07 -2.58
N LYS A 39 -7.13 22.23 -3.17
CA LYS A 39 -6.61 23.53 -3.62
C LYS A 39 -7.44 24.11 -4.77
N ASP A 40 -7.84 23.27 -5.72
CA ASP A 40 -8.63 23.68 -6.88
C ASP A 40 -10.03 24.14 -6.47
N VAL A 41 -10.66 23.44 -5.53
CA VAL A 41 -11.94 23.83 -4.93
C VAL A 41 -11.79 25.14 -4.17
N ALA A 42 -10.75 25.29 -3.34
CA ALA A 42 -10.50 26.52 -2.60
C ALA A 42 -10.32 27.73 -3.51
N ALA A 43 -9.58 27.57 -4.62
CA ALA A 43 -9.39 28.60 -5.62
C ALA A 43 -10.70 28.95 -6.36
N THR A 44 -11.48 27.93 -6.71
CA THR A 44 -12.77 28.12 -7.41
C THR A 44 -13.78 28.85 -6.53
N LEU A 45 -13.78 28.56 -5.24
CA LEU A 45 -14.69 29.14 -4.26
C LEU A 45 -14.17 30.43 -3.63
N ALA A 46 -13.11 31.07 -4.14
CA ALA A 46 -12.36 32.13 -3.47
C ALA A 46 -13.15 33.14 -2.60
N GLY A 47 -14.36 33.56 -3.00
CA GLY A 47 -15.23 34.46 -2.22
C GLY A 47 -16.15 33.81 -1.17
N ALA A 48 -16.39 32.50 -1.27
CA ALA A 48 -17.22 31.68 -0.36
C ALA A 48 -16.42 30.56 0.32
N TRP A 49 -15.09 30.54 0.14
CA TRP A 49 -14.22 29.51 0.68
C TRP A 49 -14.16 29.60 2.20
N TYR A 50 -13.74 30.75 2.72
CA TYR A 50 -13.63 30.95 4.16
C TYR A 50 -15.00 30.99 4.82
N ASP A 51 -15.08 30.33 5.98
CA ASP A 51 -16.25 30.42 6.84
C ASP A 51 -16.37 31.86 7.37
N ASP A 52 -17.57 32.42 7.27
CA ASP A 52 -17.88 33.73 7.86
C ASP A 52 -18.15 33.63 9.38
N GLU A 53 -18.51 34.75 10.02
CA GLU A 53 -18.80 34.82 11.45
C GLU A 53 -19.98 33.94 11.89
N THR A 54 -20.83 33.52 10.94
CA THR A 54 -21.97 32.61 11.18
C THR A 54 -21.60 31.15 10.97
N GLY A 55 -20.36 30.87 10.54
CA GLY A 55 -19.90 29.55 10.12
C GLY A 55 -20.38 29.16 8.73
N ALA A 56 -20.90 30.10 7.94
CA ALA A 56 -21.30 29.86 6.56
C ALA A 56 -20.07 30.03 5.64
N GLY A 57 -19.64 28.92 5.04
CA GLY A 57 -18.51 28.84 4.12
C GLY A 57 -18.23 27.39 3.76
N ALA A 58 -17.32 27.17 2.83
CA ALA A 58 -17.01 25.82 2.37
C ALA A 58 -15.84 25.18 3.13
N LYS A 59 -14.95 25.98 3.71
CA LYS A 59 -13.66 25.53 4.23
C LYS A 59 -13.83 24.48 5.33
N SER A 60 -14.67 24.73 6.33
CA SER A 60 -14.88 23.81 7.45
C SER A 60 -15.37 22.42 7.00
N GLU A 61 -16.28 22.36 6.04
CA GLU A 61 -16.78 21.11 5.48
C GLU A 61 -15.70 20.37 4.67
N PHE A 62 -14.95 21.09 3.83
CA PHE A 62 -13.84 20.49 3.06
C PHE A 62 -12.67 20.06 3.94
N ASP A 63 -12.39 20.75 5.05
CA ASP A 63 -11.37 20.35 6.04
C ASP A 63 -11.76 19.03 6.73
N ARG A 64 -13.04 18.89 7.07
CA ARG A 64 -13.58 17.66 7.64
C ARG A 64 -13.49 16.52 6.63
N ALA A 65 -13.86 16.77 5.37
CA ALA A 65 -13.74 15.79 4.30
C ALA A 65 -12.28 15.36 4.07
N ARG A 66 -11.36 16.34 4.02
CA ARG A 66 -9.92 16.09 3.90
C ARG A 66 -9.41 15.20 5.03
N THR A 67 -9.76 15.52 6.28
CA THR A 67 -9.35 14.70 7.44
C THR A 67 -9.79 13.24 7.31
N LEU A 68 -10.98 12.99 6.73
CA LEU A 68 -11.46 11.63 6.49
C LEU A 68 -10.68 10.93 5.38
N TRP A 69 -10.34 11.63 4.29
CA TRP A 69 -9.54 11.08 3.19
C TRP A 69 -8.11 10.76 3.66
N ASP A 70 -7.45 11.69 4.33
CA ASP A 70 -6.10 11.51 4.88
C ASP A 70 -6.04 10.30 5.83
N ALA A 71 -7.09 10.10 6.64
CA ALA A 71 -7.19 8.96 7.53
C ALA A 71 -7.30 7.63 6.77
N GLN A 72 -8.11 7.59 5.71
CA GLN A 72 -8.26 6.39 4.87
C GLN A 72 -7.00 6.09 4.06
N GLU A 73 -6.33 7.10 3.51
CA GLU A 73 -5.07 6.95 2.79
C GLU A 73 -3.97 6.40 3.70
N LYS A 74 -3.88 6.91 4.93
CA LYS A 74 -2.97 6.37 5.94
C LYS A 74 -3.30 4.93 6.30
N GLU A 75 -4.58 4.59 6.45
CA GLU A 75 -5.01 3.21 6.71
C GLU A 75 -4.61 2.28 5.56
N MET A 76 -4.86 2.68 4.30
CA MET A 76 -4.44 1.92 3.12
C MET A 76 -2.93 1.72 3.07
N GLY A 77 -2.14 2.77 3.33
CA GLY A 77 -0.68 2.67 3.39
C GLY A 77 -0.20 1.71 4.47
N ASN A 78 -0.84 1.70 5.64
CA ASN A 78 -0.55 0.76 6.72
C ASN A 78 -0.88 -0.69 6.33
N GLN A 79 -2.04 -0.92 5.73
CA GLN A 79 -2.45 -2.26 5.27
C GLN A 79 -1.50 -2.80 4.20
N LEU A 80 -1.07 -1.96 3.25
CA LEU A 80 -0.07 -2.34 2.24
C LEU A 80 1.29 -2.66 2.85
N THR A 81 1.70 -1.90 3.87
CA THR A 81 2.97 -2.16 4.59
C THR A 81 2.91 -3.47 5.37
N GLN A 82 1.79 -3.77 6.03
CA GLN A 82 1.58 -5.05 6.72
C GLN A 82 1.58 -6.22 5.74
N ALA A 83 0.93 -6.07 4.59
CA ALA A 83 0.96 -7.07 3.53
C ALA A 83 2.40 -7.32 3.04
N ALA A 84 3.21 -6.26 2.89
CA ALA A 84 4.64 -6.38 2.57
C ALA A 84 5.39 -7.31 3.51
N GLN A 85 5.21 -7.05 4.81
CA GLN A 85 5.92 -7.76 5.86
C GLN A 85 5.49 -9.23 5.88
N ALA A 86 4.19 -9.50 5.71
CA ALA A 86 3.66 -10.85 5.61
C ALA A 86 4.22 -11.61 4.39
N VAL A 87 4.26 -10.98 3.21
CA VAL A 87 4.83 -11.58 1.99
C VAL A 87 6.33 -11.84 2.16
N GLY A 88 7.07 -10.89 2.73
CA GLY A 88 8.50 -11.05 3.03
C GLY A 88 8.79 -12.20 3.98
N LEU A 89 8.02 -12.31 5.06
CA LEU A 89 8.13 -13.41 6.03
C LEU A 89 7.79 -14.77 5.39
N ALA A 90 6.72 -14.83 4.60
CA ALA A 90 6.32 -16.03 3.88
C ALA A 90 7.42 -16.50 2.91
N ASN A 91 8.03 -15.57 2.17
CA ASN A 91 9.14 -15.88 1.26
C ASN A 91 10.37 -16.40 2.03
N GLN A 92 10.75 -15.76 3.15
CA GLN A 92 11.87 -16.21 3.98
C GLN A 92 11.64 -17.61 4.55
N ASN A 93 10.44 -17.87 5.10
CA ASN A 93 10.07 -19.19 5.62
C ASN A 93 10.13 -20.25 4.52
N TYR A 94 9.67 -19.92 3.31
CA TYR A 94 9.73 -20.81 2.17
C TYR A 94 11.17 -21.13 1.74
N MET A 95 12.04 -20.11 1.61
CA MET A 95 13.46 -20.31 1.29
C MET A 95 14.19 -21.16 2.34
N ASN A 96 13.86 -20.98 3.63
CA ASN A 96 14.43 -21.78 4.71
C ASN A 96 13.97 -23.25 4.65
N ALA A 97 12.67 -23.48 4.43
CA ALA A 97 12.12 -24.82 4.27
C ALA A 97 12.73 -25.54 3.07
N GLU A 98 12.91 -24.82 1.96
CA GLU A 98 13.56 -25.37 0.78
C GLU A 98 15.03 -25.71 1.05
N ARG A 99 15.80 -24.81 1.69
CA ARG A 99 17.19 -25.09 2.04
C ARG A 99 17.29 -26.33 2.94
N ALA A 100 16.38 -26.47 3.91
CA ALA A 100 16.32 -27.65 4.76
C ALA A 100 15.99 -28.91 3.95
N ALA A 101 15.01 -28.87 3.05
CA ALA A 101 14.66 -29.99 2.18
C ALA A 101 15.82 -30.37 1.24
N ARG A 102 16.50 -29.40 0.63
CA ARG A 102 17.68 -29.63 -0.21
C ARG A 102 18.81 -30.29 0.57
N ASN A 103 19.07 -29.85 1.81
CA ASN A 103 20.08 -30.47 2.67
C ASN A 103 19.71 -31.93 3.03
N LEU A 104 18.43 -32.21 3.30
CA LEU A 104 17.92 -33.55 3.59
C LEU A 104 18.06 -34.51 2.38
N TRP A 105 17.97 -33.98 1.16
CA TRP A 105 18.06 -34.78 -0.05
C TRP A 105 19.50 -34.87 -0.59
N ALA A 106 20.36 -33.92 -0.22
CA ALA A 106 21.78 -33.91 -0.57
C ALA A 106 22.62 -34.89 0.27
N ASP A 107 22.14 -35.29 1.45
CA ASP A 107 22.70 -36.37 2.25
C ASP A 107 21.58 -37.32 2.73
N PRO A 108 21.17 -38.32 1.91
CA PRO A 108 20.06 -39.20 2.24
C PRO A 108 20.35 -40.21 3.38
N GLY A 109 21.50 -40.11 4.08
CA GLY A 109 22.04 -41.24 4.84
C GLY A 109 22.99 -40.90 6.00
N ARG A 110 22.69 -39.88 6.81
CA ARG A 110 23.16 -39.82 8.20
C ARG A 110 22.00 -39.81 9.18
#